data_AF-A0A6I3JF27-F1
#
_entry.id   AF-A0A6I3JF27-F1
#
_cell.length_a   1.000
_cell.length_b   1.000
_cell.length_c   1.000
_cell.angle_alpha   90.00
_cell.angle_beta   90.00
_cell.angle_gamma   90.00
#
_symmetry.space_group_name_H-M   'P 1'
#
loop_
_entity.id
_entity.type
_entity.pdbx_description
1 polymer ?
#
loop_
_entity_poly.entity_id
_entity_poly.type
_entity_poly.pdbx_seq_one_letter_code
_entity_poly.pdbx_strand_id
1 'polypeptide(L)'
;MSTMGADYNQLSLGSTNWLALAELMTSTSRDLAGQGTGALAPGVQSAAQAFLTAWSGYAAESSTLATGFADALDARVTDYSTTDQGAESGLTDLDGRLGPAR
;
A
#
# COMPACT_ATOMS: atom_id res chain seq x y z
N MET A 1 -15.22 -20.96 0.31
CA MET A 1 -14.63 -19.60 0.41
C MET A 1 -15.53 -18.69 -0.40
N SER A 2 -16.20 -17.73 0.24
CA SER A 2 -17.11 -16.80 -0.44
C SER A 2 -16.31 -15.90 -1.38
N THR A 3 -16.89 -15.46 -2.51
CA THR A 3 -16.23 -14.55 -3.47
C THR A 3 -15.66 -13.30 -2.77
N MET A 4 -16.41 -12.73 -1.80
CA MET A 4 -15.95 -11.64 -0.94
C MET A 4 -14.68 -11.94 -0.12
N GLY A 5 -14.52 -13.15 0.39
CA GLY A 5 -13.32 -13.53 1.16
C GLY A 5 -12.08 -13.67 0.28
N ALA A 6 -12.25 -14.03 -1.00
CA ALA A 6 -11.16 -14.04 -1.97
C ALA A 6 -10.76 -12.60 -2.36
N ASP A 7 -11.74 -11.71 -2.56
CA ASP A 7 -11.51 -10.30 -2.89
C ASP A 7 -10.82 -9.55 -1.75
N TYR A 8 -11.22 -9.79 -0.48
CA TYR A 8 -10.57 -9.23 0.71
C TYR A 8 -9.09 -9.59 0.79
N ASN A 9 -8.76 -10.86 0.55
CA ASN A 9 -7.39 -11.34 0.60
C ASN A 9 -6.52 -10.68 -0.49
N GLN A 10 -7.07 -10.49 -1.69
CA GLN A 10 -6.36 -9.83 -2.79
C GLN A 10 -6.11 -8.34 -2.52
N LEU A 11 -7.07 -7.64 -1.91
CA LEU A 11 -6.91 -6.22 -1.53
C LEU A 11 -5.85 -6.05 -0.43
N SER A 12 -5.85 -6.92 0.58
CA SER A 12 -4.84 -6.91 1.65
C SER A 12 -3.44 -7.21 1.12
N LEU A 13 -3.30 -8.19 0.22
CA LEU A 13 -2.07 -8.46 -0.52
C LEU A 13 -1.61 -7.25 -1.33
N GLY A 14 -2.54 -6.59 -2.04
CA GLY A 14 -2.27 -5.36 -2.78
C GLY A 14 -1.72 -4.25 -1.90
N SER A 15 -2.35 -3.98 -0.76
CA SER A 15 -1.89 -2.97 0.21
C SER A 15 -0.48 -3.27 0.71
N THR A 16 -0.22 -4.53 1.08
CA THR A 16 1.11 -4.98 1.54
C THR A 16 2.18 -4.76 0.47
N ASN A 17 1.88 -5.08 -0.80
CA ASN A 17 2.83 -4.89 -1.90
C ASN A 17 3.14 -3.41 -2.15
N TRP A 18 2.15 -2.52 -2.04
CA TRP A 18 2.36 -1.08 -2.15
C TRP A 18 3.22 -0.53 -1.01
N LEU A 19 2.99 -0.98 0.23
CA LEU A 19 3.85 -0.61 1.37
C LEU A 19 5.29 -1.08 1.18
N ALA A 20 5.48 -2.31 0.72
CA ALA A 20 6.82 -2.84 0.42
C ALA A 20 7.54 -2.01 -0.66
N LEU A 21 6.80 -1.53 -1.68
CA LEU A 21 7.36 -0.62 -2.69
C LEU A 21 7.73 0.74 -2.09
N ALA A 22 6.89 1.31 -1.23
CA ALA A 22 7.18 2.58 -0.55
C ALA A 22 8.45 2.47 0.31
N GLU A 23 8.62 1.36 1.01
CA GLU A 23 9.80 1.06 1.81
C GLU A 23 11.05 0.87 0.95
N LEU A 24 10.92 0.18 -0.19
CA LEU A 24 12.02 0.03 -1.15
C LEU A 24 12.49 1.38 -1.70
N MET A 25 11.57 2.27 -2.09
CA MET A 25 11.92 3.62 -2.55
C MET A 25 12.61 4.42 -1.45
N THR A 26 12.10 4.36 -0.23
CA THR A 26 12.67 5.08 0.92
C THR A 26 14.06 4.57 1.30
N SER A 27 14.27 3.25 1.31
CA SER A 27 15.56 2.62 1.64
C SER A 27 16.61 2.93 0.57
N THR A 28 16.32 2.69 -0.69
CA THR A 28 17.25 2.97 -1.79
C THR A 28 17.64 4.44 -1.90
N SER A 29 16.70 5.37 -1.68
CA SER A 29 16.99 6.81 -1.62
C SER A 29 17.99 7.13 -0.50
N ARG A 30 17.78 6.57 0.70
CA ARG A 30 18.65 6.76 1.87
C ARG A 30 20.05 6.16 1.64
N ASP A 31 20.10 4.93 1.15
CA ASP A 31 21.34 4.20 0.93
C ASP A 31 22.22 4.89 -0.11
N LEU A 32 21.60 5.41 -1.16
CA LEU A 32 22.27 6.17 -2.22
C LEU A 32 22.62 7.60 -1.81
N ALA A 33 21.83 8.25 -0.96
CA ALA A 33 22.17 9.57 -0.41
C ALA A 33 23.48 9.56 0.39
N GLY A 34 23.84 8.42 1.00
CA GLY A 34 25.11 8.22 1.68
C GLY A 34 26.29 7.94 0.74
N GLN A 35 26.06 7.66 -0.54
CA GLN A 35 27.11 7.38 -1.50
C GLN A 35 27.69 8.69 -2.06
N GLY A 36 28.90 9.03 -1.62
CA GLY A 36 29.66 10.12 -2.23
C GLY A 36 30.10 9.76 -3.65
N THR A 37 30.07 10.72 -4.57
CA THR A 37 30.54 10.53 -5.96
C THR A 37 32.06 10.63 -6.10
N GLY A 38 32.77 11.04 -5.04
CA GLY A 38 34.22 11.33 -5.07
C GLY A 38 35.12 10.13 -5.40
N ALA A 39 34.63 8.90 -5.24
CA ALA A 39 35.35 7.68 -5.63
C ALA A 39 35.24 7.35 -7.13
N LEU A 40 34.35 8.04 -7.87
CA LEU A 40 34.16 7.83 -9.30
C LEU A 40 35.18 8.62 -10.13
N ALA A 41 35.42 8.17 -11.36
CA ALA A 41 36.29 8.88 -12.30
C ALA A 41 35.76 10.31 -12.56
N PRO A 42 36.63 11.34 -12.67
CA PRO A 42 36.19 12.74 -12.76
C PRO A 42 35.15 13.03 -13.84
N GLY A 43 35.25 12.36 -14.99
CA GLY A 43 34.33 12.53 -16.12
C GLY A 43 32.89 12.06 -15.86
N VAL A 44 32.63 11.25 -14.83
CA VAL A 44 31.29 10.72 -14.53
C VAL A 44 30.69 11.27 -13.23
N GLN A 45 31.45 12.03 -12.44
CA GLN A 45 31.00 12.52 -11.13
C GLN A 45 29.76 13.42 -11.24
N SER A 46 29.73 14.31 -12.25
CA SER A 46 28.58 15.20 -12.47
C SER A 46 27.31 14.43 -12.85
N ALA A 47 27.44 13.43 -13.72
CA ALA A 47 26.33 12.57 -14.11
C ALA A 47 25.81 11.74 -12.93
N ALA A 48 26.72 11.19 -12.12
CA ALA A 48 26.35 10.46 -10.91
C ALA A 48 25.62 11.36 -9.90
N GLN A 49 26.08 12.60 -9.70
CA GLN A 49 25.43 13.53 -8.78
C GLN A 49 24.06 13.98 -9.27
N ALA A 50 23.91 14.19 -10.58
CA ALA A 50 22.62 14.46 -11.20
C ALA A 50 21.65 13.28 -11.01
N PHE A 51 22.13 12.05 -11.20
CA PHE A 51 21.35 10.84 -10.94
C PHE A 51 20.90 10.76 -9.48
N LEU A 52 21.80 10.91 -8.51
CA LEU A 52 21.46 10.83 -7.08
C LEU A 52 20.41 11.86 -6.69
N THR A 53 20.53 13.08 -7.20
CA THR A 53 19.56 14.16 -6.98
C THR A 53 18.20 13.80 -7.56
N ALA A 54 18.14 13.39 -8.83
CA ALA A 54 16.91 12.99 -9.48
C ALA A 54 16.26 11.77 -8.82
N TRP A 55 17.06 10.78 -8.43
CA TRP A 55 16.59 9.58 -7.74
C TRP A 55 15.93 9.91 -6.41
N SER A 56 16.54 10.78 -5.60
CA SER A 56 15.97 11.17 -4.30
C SER A 56 14.58 11.79 -4.43
N GLY A 57 14.38 12.68 -5.41
CA GLY A 57 13.09 13.29 -5.70
C GLY A 57 12.07 12.25 -6.17
N TYR A 58 12.45 11.45 -7.16
CA TYR A 58 11.58 10.40 -7.70
C TYR A 58 11.16 9.37 -6.64
N ALA A 59 12.09 8.93 -5.79
CA ALA A 59 11.81 7.96 -4.73
C ALA A 59 10.90 8.55 -3.64
N ALA A 60 11.06 9.84 -3.29
CA ALA A 60 10.19 10.52 -2.34
C ALA A 60 8.75 10.64 -2.86
N GLU A 61 8.57 11.06 -4.12
CA GLU A 61 7.25 11.14 -4.75
C GLU A 61 6.62 9.74 -4.89
N SER A 62 7.39 8.76 -5.36
CA SER A 62 6.90 7.40 -5.58
C SER A 62 6.50 6.70 -4.29
N SER A 63 7.27 6.88 -3.20
CA SER A 63 6.91 6.32 -1.89
C SER A 63 5.61 6.94 -1.35
N THR A 64 5.42 8.24 -1.51
CA THR A 64 4.19 8.93 -1.12
C THR A 64 2.98 8.38 -1.87
N LEU A 65 3.11 8.20 -3.19
CA LEU A 65 2.04 7.61 -4.01
C LEU A 65 1.74 6.16 -3.62
N ALA A 66 2.78 5.36 -3.39
CA ALA A 66 2.64 3.96 -2.99
C ALA A 66 1.91 3.83 -1.63
N THR A 67 2.29 4.63 -0.63
CA THR A 67 1.57 4.68 0.66
C THR A 67 0.11 5.10 0.44
N GLY A 68 -0.16 6.11 -0.39
CA GLY A 68 -1.54 6.52 -0.69
C GLY A 68 -2.39 5.43 -1.34
N PHE A 69 -1.80 4.58 -2.19
CA PHE A 69 -2.51 3.40 -2.73
C PHE A 69 -2.78 2.35 -1.65
N ALA A 70 -1.82 2.08 -0.76
CA ALA A 70 -2.01 1.16 0.35
C ALA A 70 -3.14 1.63 1.28
N ASP A 71 -3.14 2.92 1.66
CA ASP A 71 -4.17 3.53 2.51
C ASP A 71 -5.56 3.45 1.85
N ALA A 72 -5.64 3.71 0.54
CA ALA A 72 -6.88 3.61 -0.20
C ALA A 72 -7.42 2.17 -0.24
N LEU A 73 -6.55 1.17 -0.40
CA LEU A 73 -6.95 -0.23 -0.37
C LEU A 73 -7.41 -0.65 1.03
N ASP A 74 -6.70 -0.25 2.08
CA ASP A 74 -7.04 -0.57 3.47
C ASP A 74 -8.37 0.08 3.90
N ALA A 75 -8.62 1.31 3.46
CA ALA A 75 -9.90 1.99 3.67
C ALA A 75 -11.07 1.22 3.03
N ARG A 76 -10.88 0.64 1.83
CA ARG A 76 -11.90 -0.17 1.16
C ARG A 76 -12.14 -1.50 1.85
N VAL A 77 -11.07 -2.14 2.30
CA VAL A 77 -11.12 -3.37 3.10
C VAL A 77 -11.93 -3.15 4.39
N THR A 78 -11.68 -2.03 5.08
CA THR A 78 -12.42 -1.63 6.29
C THR A 78 -13.90 -1.37 6.01
N ASP A 79 -14.22 -0.65 4.93
CA ASP A 79 -15.58 -0.33 4.49
C ASP A 79 -16.39 -1.61 4.17
N TYR A 80 -15.79 -2.56 3.46
CA TYR A 80 -16.41 -3.86 3.18
C TYR A 80 -16.69 -4.64 4.48
N SER A 81 -15.71 -4.74 5.38
CA SER A 81 -15.88 -5.47 6.64
C SER A 81 -17.00 -4.87 7.51
N THR A 82 -17.14 -3.55 7.51
CA THR A 82 -18.18 -2.84 8.27
C THR A 82 -19.56 -3.07 7.65
N THR A 83 -19.64 -3.01 6.32
CA THR A 83 -20.89 -3.25 5.58
C THR A 83 -21.39 -4.69 5.78
N ASP A 84 -20.50 -5.67 5.70
CA ASP A 84 -20.85 -7.08 5.89
C ASP A 84 -21.35 -7.36 7.32
N GLN A 85 -20.66 -6.83 8.34
CA GLN A 85 -21.11 -6.94 9.74
C GLN A 85 -22.48 -6.29 9.96
N GLY A 86 -22.73 -5.15 9.31
CA GLY A 86 -24.03 -4.48 9.35
C GLY A 86 -25.14 -5.30 8.71
N ALA A 87 -24.87 -5.93 7.57
CA ALA A 87 -25.83 -6.79 6.87
C ALA A 87 -26.15 -8.07 7.67
N GLU A 88 -25.13 -8.72 8.24
CA GLU A 88 -25.31 -9.92 9.09
C GLU A 88 -26.13 -9.60 10.35
N SER A 89 -25.83 -8.47 11.00
CA SER A 89 -26.59 -8.02 12.17
C SER A 89 -28.06 -7.71 11.83
N GLY A 90 -28.30 -7.06 10.69
CA GLY A 90 -29.66 -6.75 10.21
C GLY A 90 -30.46 -8.00 9.83
N LEU A 91 -29.83 -8.99 9.17
CA LEU A 91 -30.45 -10.27 8.86
C LEU A 91 -30.78 -11.06 10.12
N THR A 92 -29.88 -11.07 11.11
CA THR A 92 -30.10 -11.74 12.40
C THR A 92 -31.24 -11.09 13.18
N ASP A 93 -31.34 -9.76 13.18
CA ASP A 93 -32.47 -9.04 13.80
C ASP A 93 -33.80 -9.36 13.10
N LEU A 94 -33.81 -9.37 11.75
CA LEU A 94 -34.99 -9.75 10.97
C LEU A 94 -35.42 -11.19 11.22
N ASP A 95 -34.50 -12.15 11.24
CA ASP A 95 -34.78 -13.57 11.50
C ASP A 95 -35.28 -13.78 12.95
N GLY A 96 -34.64 -13.12 13.92
CA GLY A 96 -35.09 -13.09 15.32
C GLY A 96 -36.49 -12.51 15.50
N ARG A 97 -36.89 -11.54 14.66
CA ARG A 97 -38.23 -10.94 14.67
C ARG A 97 -39.29 -11.77 13.95
N LEU A 98 -38.92 -12.59 12.96
CA LEU A 98 -39.85 -13.43 12.21
C LEU A 98 -40.20 -14.73 12.96
N GLY A 99 -39.38 -15.14 13.93
CA GLY A 99 -39.58 -16.35 14.74
C GLY A 99 -39.34 -17.63 13.95
N PRO A 100 -39.20 -18.80 14.61
CA PRO A 100 -38.81 -20.04 13.94
C PRO A 100 -39.82 -20.41 12.86
N ALA A 101 -39.31 -20.75 11.67
CA ALA A 101 -40.10 -21.23 10.55
C ALA A 101 -40.98 -22.40 10.99
N ARG A 102 -42.30 -22.23 10.87
CA ARG A 102 -43.29 -23.26 11.15
C ARG A 102 -43.37 -24.28 10.02
#